data_AF-A0A849SDS2-F1
#
_entry.id   AF-A0A849SDS2-F1
#
_cell.length_a   1.000
_cell.length_b   1.000
_cell.length_c   1.000
_cell.angle_alpha   90.00
_cell.angle_beta   90.00
_cell.angle_gamma   90.00
#
_symmetry.space_group_name_H-M   'P 1'
#
loop_
_entity.id
_entity.type
_entity.pdbx_description
1 polymer ?
#
loop_
_entity_poly.entity_id
_entity_poly.type
_entity_poly.pdbx_seq_one_letter_code
_entity_poly.pdbx_strand_id
1 'polypeptide(L)'
;MSMLYDGLSIPFKFFAESLKSSWRESVPYISCFETDDVYSIYLSGKLANELPEKVINQSFKESYLKPIATELNISLRKAAKLIALRNAWVTNFQERELPQISFHQLESQLNNEIAVDYVVLTSNSWTQHPWIVDQIRQEDSVDLLCVKPYTDEELATHHEFMKIEFERKMQSIEFCINQFKSQKGCFKSLLEANADCATYDVKRAEKRILELQDELRGQEKIIREATKVIRKYRDTERLLNNRLPGRQQKTEEELERIEIAKRFVAQWVISLKNVLEVNNCGELANAIGNQRMILGRWENKKALPTISSLRAISKNTIKFGKYAGTNTKLYEIQTTPSLSNLVNLIEFV
;
A
#
# COMPACT_ATOMS: atom_id res chain seq x y z
N MET A 1 26.64 7.16 7.74
CA MET A 1 26.68 6.29 6.55
C MET A 1 25.89 6.97 5.44
N SER A 2 26.53 7.89 4.73
CA SER A 2 25.99 8.45 3.48
C SER A 2 26.25 7.42 2.39
N MET A 3 25.21 6.81 1.83
CA MET A 3 25.35 6.21 0.51
C MET A 3 25.50 7.38 -0.46
N LEU A 4 26.75 7.65 -0.81
CA LEU A 4 27.15 8.51 -1.90
C LEU A 4 26.47 7.98 -3.16
N TYR A 5 25.47 8.70 -3.65
CA TYR A 5 25.21 8.74 -5.08
C TYR A 5 26.38 9.54 -5.67
N ASP A 6 27.50 8.84 -5.93
CA ASP A 6 28.59 9.44 -6.69
C ASP A 6 28.01 9.93 -8.02
N GLY A 7 28.42 11.15 -8.38
CA GLY A 7 27.84 11.97 -9.45
C GLY A 7 27.59 11.22 -10.76
N LEU A 8 26.69 11.80 -11.55
CA LEU A 8 26.31 11.44 -12.93
C LEU A 8 25.23 10.39 -13.24
N SER A 9 24.43 9.85 -12.31
CA SER A 9 23.78 8.54 -12.59
C SER A 9 22.26 8.42 -12.37
N ILE A 10 21.47 9.50 -12.51
CA ILE A 10 20.01 9.40 -12.35
C ILE A 10 19.23 9.98 -13.55
N PRO A 11 18.62 9.12 -14.39
CA PRO A 11 17.67 9.53 -15.42
C PRO A 11 16.52 10.35 -14.84
N PHE A 12 15.95 11.25 -15.63
CA PHE A 12 14.85 12.13 -15.21
C PHE A 12 13.69 11.35 -14.59
N LYS A 13 13.37 10.18 -15.14
CA LYS A 13 12.36 9.28 -14.61
C LYS A 13 12.61 8.89 -13.14
N PHE A 14 13.81 8.40 -12.82
CA PHE A 14 14.12 7.96 -11.46
C PHE A 14 14.16 9.15 -10.49
N PHE A 15 14.64 10.31 -10.96
CA PHE A 15 14.60 11.54 -10.18
C PHE A 15 13.16 11.96 -9.87
N ALA A 16 12.28 11.95 -10.87
CA ALA A 16 10.90 12.36 -10.68
C ALA A 16 10.12 11.39 -9.79
N GLU A 17 10.38 10.08 -9.88
CA GLU A 17 9.74 9.05 -9.05
C GLU A 17 10.23 9.04 -7.58
N SER A 18 11.44 9.54 -7.32
CA SER A 18 12.02 9.63 -5.97
C SER A 18 11.66 10.90 -5.21
N LEU A 19 11.00 11.85 -5.88
CA LEU A 19 10.44 13.06 -5.31
C LEU A 19 8.93 12.92 -5.12
N LYS A 20 8.43 13.37 -3.97
CA LYS A 20 7.01 13.64 -3.77
C LYS A 20 6.77 15.12 -4.06
N SER A 21 5.98 15.40 -5.09
CA SER A 21 5.50 16.75 -5.35
C SER A 21 4.27 17.02 -4.49
N SER A 22 4.35 18.05 -3.67
CA SER A 22 3.20 18.60 -2.93
C SER A 22 2.94 20.01 -3.43
N TRP A 23 1.69 20.41 -3.51
CA TRP A 23 1.34 21.73 -4.03
C TRP A 23 0.74 22.59 -2.91
N ARG A 24 1.08 23.87 -2.91
CA ARG A 24 0.53 24.90 -2.03
C ARG A 24 -0.25 25.89 -2.88
N GLU A 25 -1.50 26.11 -2.54
CA GLU A 25 -2.25 27.27 -3.03
C GLU A 25 -1.87 28.43 -2.11
N SER A 26 -0.93 29.26 -2.53
CA SER A 26 -0.78 30.59 -1.95
C SER A 26 -1.88 31.44 -2.56
N VAL A 27 -2.93 31.73 -1.78
CA VAL A 27 -3.89 32.79 -2.16
C VAL A 27 -3.06 34.03 -2.44
N PRO A 28 -3.19 34.66 -3.62
CA PRO A 28 -2.29 35.71 -4.06
C PRO A 28 -2.19 36.81 -3.00
N TYR A 29 -0.94 37.20 -2.71
CA TYR A 29 -0.66 38.47 -2.06
C TYR A 29 -1.37 39.54 -2.89
N ILE A 30 -2.40 40.18 -2.33
CA ILE A 30 -3.13 41.25 -2.99
C ILE A 30 -2.20 42.47 -3.03
N SER A 31 -1.28 42.48 -3.99
CA SER A 31 -0.75 43.74 -4.49
C SER A 31 -1.88 44.35 -5.32
N CYS A 32 -2.24 45.58 -5.01
CA CYS A 32 -3.40 46.31 -5.51
C CYS A 32 -3.42 46.56 -7.04
N PHE A 33 -2.59 45.88 -7.83
CA PHE A 33 -2.48 46.14 -9.27
C PHE A 33 -2.33 44.94 -10.22
N GLU A 34 -2.17 43.69 -9.78
CA GLU A 34 -2.20 42.51 -10.69
C GLU A 34 -2.79 41.27 -9.99
N THR A 35 -3.88 40.72 -10.54
CA THR A 35 -4.64 39.57 -10.01
C THR A 35 -4.24 38.26 -10.70
N ASP A 36 -2.95 38.00 -10.87
CA ASP A 36 -2.49 36.71 -11.40
C ASP A 36 -2.40 35.72 -10.23
N ASP A 37 -3.18 34.62 -10.29
CA ASP A 37 -3.07 33.54 -9.32
C ASP A 37 -1.67 32.94 -9.36
N VAL A 38 -1.09 32.62 -8.19
CA VAL A 38 0.27 32.09 -8.07
C VAL A 38 0.23 30.66 -7.56
N TYR A 39 0.70 29.73 -8.39
CA TYR A 39 0.82 28.31 -8.08
C TYR A 39 2.20 28.02 -7.50
N SER A 40 2.26 27.62 -6.23
CA SER A 40 3.51 27.30 -5.54
C SER A 40 3.67 25.79 -5.36
N ILE A 41 4.74 25.22 -5.92
CA ILE A 41 5.06 23.80 -5.84
C ILE A 41 6.21 23.58 -4.86
N TYR A 42 6.01 22.65 -3.93
CA TYR A 42 7.01 22.25 -2.95
C TYR A 42 7.46 20.80 -3.20
N LEU A 43 8.74 20.64 -3.48
CA LEU A 43 9.36 19.32 -3.67
C LEU A 43 9.79 18.76 -2.31
N SER A 44 9.40 17.53 -2.04
CA SER A 44 9.70 16.82 -0.79
C SER A 44 10.16 15.39 -1.08
N GLY A 45 10.79 14.73 -0.11
CA GLY A 45 11.32 13.37 -0.28
C GLY A 45 12.81 13.28 0.01
N LYS A 46 13.41 12.11 -0.23
CA LYS A 46 14.81 11.84 0.12
C LYS A 46 15.77 12.74 -0.67
N LEU A 47 15.57 12.86 -1.98
CA LEU A 47 16.39 13.71 -2.85
C LEU A 47 16.11 15.21 -2.69
N ALA A 48 14.96 15.61 -2.12
CA ALA A 48 14.62 17.03 -1.97
C ALA A 48 15.58 17.78 -1.04
N ASN A 49 16.06 17.12 0.01
CA ASN A 49 17.04 17.68 0.95
C ASN A 49 18.42 17.91 0.29
N GLU A 50 18.65 17.27 -0.84
CA GLU A 50 19.87 17.41 -1.61
C GLU A 50 19.71 18.46 -2.72
N LEU A 51 18.55 19.06 -2.96
CA LEU A 51 18.40 20.06 -4.02
C LEU A 51 18.79 21.47 -3.55
N PRO A 52 19.21 22.37 -4.48
CA PRO A 52 19.35 23.79 -4.18
C PRO A 52 18.04 24.38 -3.63
N GLU A 53 18.10 25.20 -2.59
CA GLU A 53 16.91 25.75 -1.91
C GLU A 53 15.93 26.44 -2.87
N LYS A 54 16.46 27.13 -3.88
CA LYS A 54 15.68 27.85 -4.90
C LYS A 54 14.81 26.97 -5.81
N VAL A 55 15.09 25.66 -5.90
CA VAL A 55 14.26 24.73 -6.69
C VAL A 55 13.36 23.85 -5.84
N ILE A 56 13.55 23.85 -4.52
CA ILE A 56 12.67 23.16 -3.57
C ILE A 56 11.29 23.83 -3.54
N ASN A 57 11.26 25.17 -3.60
CA ASN A 57 10.04 25.96 -3.65
C ASN A 57 10.00 26.81 -4.92
N GLN A 58 9.07 26.51 -5.82
CA GLN A 58 8.93 27.21 -7.10
C GLN A 58 7.52 27.76 -7.25
N SER A 59 7.41 29.04 -7.64
CA SER A 59 6.14 29.74 -7.82
C SER A 59 5.95 30.15 -9.28
N PHE A 60 4.76 29.91 -9.82
CA PHE A 60 4.41 30.18 -11.20
C PHE A 60 3.14 31.02 -11.28
N LYS A 61 3.15 32.09 -12.08
CA LYS A 61 1.95 32.88 -12.38
C LYS A 61 1.00 32.08 -13.27
N GLU A 62 -0.31 32.22 -13.08
CA GLU A 62 -1.33 31.60 -13.91
C GLU A 62 -1.14 31.96 -15.39
N SER A 63 -0.87 33.23 -15.70
CA SER A 63 -0.61 33.72 -17.06
C SER A 63 0.48 32.94 -17.80
N TYR A 64 1.50 32.45 -17.08
CA TYR A 64 2.55 31.60 -17.63
C TYR A 64 2.10 30.15 -17.85
N LEU A 65 1.28 29.61 -16.93
CA LEU A 65 0.85 28.21 -16.95
C LEU A 65 -0.30 27.94 -17.93
N LYS A 66 -1.20 28.92 -18.11
CA LYS A 66 -2.41 28.80 -18.92
C LYS A 66 -2.18 28.35 -20.36
N PRO A 67 -1.24 28.93 -21.14
CA PRO A 67 -0.99 28.44 -22.49
C PRO A 67 -0.50 26.99 -22.51
N ILE A 68 0.38 26.62 -21.57
CA ILE A 68 0.96 25.27 -21.47
C ILE A 68 -0.11 24.24 -21.07
N ALA A 69 -0.93 24.55 -20.07
CA ALA A 69 -2.03 23.71 -19.62
C ALA A 69 -3.07 23.49 -20.73
N THR A 70 -3.35 24.54 -21.51
CA THR A 70 -4.29 24.49 -22.65
C THR A 70 -3.73 23.61 -23.78
N GLU A 71 -2.46 23.79 -24.15
CA GLU A 71 -1.80 23.01 -25.20
C GLU A 71 -1.76 21.50 -24.86
N LEU A 72 -1.49 21.17 -23.60
CA LEU A 72 -1.34 19.80 -23.13
C LEU A 72 -2.65 19.16 -22.67
N ASN A 73 -3.74 19.93 -22.61
CA ASN A 73 -5.05 19.52 -22.09
C ASN A 73 -4.96 18.91 -20.67
N ILE A 74 -4.26 19.61 -19.77
CA ILE A 74 -4.08 19.22 -18.36
C ILE A 74 -4.48 20.36 -17.42
N SER A 75 -4.63 20.08 -16.12
CA SER A 75 -4.89 21.13 -15.14
C SER A 75 -3.68 22.05 -14.93
N LEU A 76 -3.93 23.32 -14.57
CA LEU A 76 -2.89 24.30 -14.22
C LEU A 76 -1.95 23.78 -13.12
N ARG A 77 -2.50 23.04 -12.16
CA ARG A 77 -1.75 22.41 -11.07
C ARG A 77 -0.78 21.35 -11.59
N LYS A 78 -1.24 20.52 -12.53
CA LYS A 78 -0.39 19.49 -13.15
C LYS A 78 0.69 20.11 -14.02
N ALA A 79 0.37 21.16 -14.79
CA ALA A 79 1.36 21.92 -15.54
C ALA A 79 2.45 22.51 -14.61
N ALA A 80 2.06 23.13 -13.50
CA ALA A 80 3.01 23.66 -12.51
C ALA A 80 3.93 22.59 -11.93
N LYS A 81 3.40 21.39 -11.61
CA LYS A 81 4.20 20.26 -11.10
C LYS A 81 5.23 19.76 -12.11
N LEU A 82 4.82 19.55 -13.36
CA LEU A 82 5.71 19.05 -14.41
C LEU A 82 6.85 20.03 -14.67
N ILE A 83 6.54 21.33 -14.70
CA ILE A 83 7.55 22.38 -14.85
C ILE A 83 8.48 22.44 -13.62
N ALA A 84 7.94 22.34 -12.41
CA ALA A 84 8.75 22.35 -11.19
C ALA A 84 9.75 21.17 -11.16
N LEU A 85 9.30 19.96 -11.52
CA LEU A 85 10.15 18.77 -11.60
C LEU A 85 11.23 18.91 -12.68
N ARG A 86 10.86 19.41 -13.86
CA ARG A 86 11.80 19.72 -14.95
C ARG A 86 12.87 20.69 -14.48
N ASN A 87 12.46 21.83 -13.91
CA ASN A 87 13.38 22.87 -13.44
C ASN A 87 14.32 22.33 -12.36
N ALA A 88 13.80 21.56 -11.40
CA ALA A 88 14.60 20.99 -10.33
C ALA A 88 15.67 20.03 -10.86
N TRP A 89 15.33 19.16 -11.82
CA TRP A 89 16.29 18.26 -12.43
C TRP A 89 17.34 19.02 -13.26
N VAL A 90 16.91 19.95 -14.11
CA VAL A 90 17.81 20.75 -14.95
C VAL A 90 18.78 21.58 -14.10
N THR A 91 18.29 22.26 -13.06
CA THR A 91 19.14 23.04 -12.15
C THR A 91 20.09 22.14 -11.37
N ASN A 92 19.63 20.99 -10.88
CA ASN A 92 20.51 20.03 -10.20
C ASN A 92 21.65 19.57 -11.13
N PHE A 93 21.32 19.25 -12.38
CA PHE A 93 22.30 18.86 -13.39
C PHE A 93 23.28 20.01 -13.73
N GLN A 94 22.79 21.24 -13.85
CA GLN A 94 23.61 22.39 -14.21
C GLN A 94 24.55 22.86 -13.09
N GLU A 95 24.10 22.81 -11.84
CA GLU A 95 24.85 23.37 -10.70
C GLU A 95 25.78 22.38 -10.04
N ARG A 96 25.47 21.09 -10.11
CA ARG A 96 26.27 20.05 -9.46
C ARG A 96 27.10 19.23 -10.41
N GLU A 97 26.54 18.88 -11.56
CA GLU A 97 27.16 17.91 -12.47
C GLU A 97 28.01 18.59 -13.54
N LEU A 98 27.48 19.59 -14.27
CA LEU A 98 28.23 20.30 -15.32
C LEU A 98 29.60 20.87 -14.86
N PRO A 99 29.74 21.47 -13.66
CA PRO A 99 31.04 22.00 -13.21
C PRO A 99 32.09 20.91 -12.96
N GLN A 100 31.69 19.64 -12.84
CA GLN A 100 32.58 18.51 -12.54
C GLN A 100 33.01 17.74 -13.80
N ILE A 101 32.46 18.08 -14.97
CA ILE A 101 32.61 17.30 -16.21
C ILE A 101 33.26 18.16 -17.28
N SER A 102 34.29 17.63 -17.95
CA SER A 102 34.88 18.31 -19.10
C SER A 102 33.97 18.19 -20.34
N PHE A 103 33.97 19.19 -21.22
CA PHE A 103 33.15 19.22 -22.45
C PHE A 103 33.34 17.95 -23.32
N HIS A 104 34.57 17.42 -23.42
CA HIS A 104 34.86 16.19 -24.14
C HIS A 104 34.25 14.92 -23.51
N GLN A 105 34.13 14.87 -22.18
CA GLN A 105 33.45 13.76 -21.49
C GLN A 105 31.94 13.81 -21.72
N LEU A 106 31.36 15.02 -21.72
CA LEU A 106 29.96 15.24 -22.04
C LEU A 106 29.61 14.76 -23.45
N GLU A 107 30.45 15.08 -24.45
CA GLU A 107 30.28 14.62 -25.83
C GLU A 107 30.37 13.10 -25.98
N SER A 108 31.30 12.45 -25.26
CA SER A 108 31.47 10.99 -25.30
C SER A 108 30.35 10.21 -24.60
N GLN A 109 29.64 10.86 -23.67
CA GLN A 109 28.55 10.27 -22.87
C GLN A 109 27.15 10.56 -23.45
N LEU A 110 27.04 11.26 -24.59
CA LEU A 110 25.76 11.62 -25.23
C LEU A 110 24.92 10.43 -25.76
N ASN A 111 25.44 9.19 -25.69
CA ASN A 111 24.65 7.97 -25.88
C ASN A 111 23.89 7.52 -24.62
N ASN A 112 24.14 8.15 -23.46
CA ASN A 112 23.46 7.82 -22.20
C ASN A 112 22.10 8.51 -22.11
N GLU A 113 21.13 7.81 -21.53
CA GLU A 113 19.75 8.25 -21.25
C GLU A 113 19.68 9.68 -20.67
N ILE A 114 20.60 10.03 -19.77
CA ILE A 114 20.68 11.35 -19.09
C ILE A 114 20.96 12.49 -20.07
N ALA A 115 21.78 12.26 -21.10
CA ALA A 115 22.12 13.31 -22.05
C ALA A 115 20.95 13.58 -23.02
N VAL A 116 20.21 12.52 -23.38
CA VAL A 116 18.94 12.62 -24.10
C VAL A 116 17.91 13.37 -23.26
N ASP A 117 17.76 13.01 -21.97
CA ASP A 117 16.88 13.71 -21.04
C ASP A 117 17.24 15.20 -20.96
N TYR A 118 18.54 15.54 -20.83
CA TYR A 118 18.98 16.93 -20.78
C TYR A 118 18.65 17.71 -22.05
N VAL A 119 18.96 17.16 -23.23
CA VAL A 119 18.67 17.81 -24.51
C VAL A 119 17.17 18.02 -24.68
N VAL A 120 16.35 17.00 -24.42
CA VAL A 120 14.90 17.10 -24.57
C VAL A 120 14.32 18.08 -23.54
N LEU A 121 14.68 17.97 -22.27
CA LEU A 121 14.12 18.80 -21.19
C LEU A 121 14.57 20.26 -21.26
N THR A 122 15.72 20.57 -21.83
CA THR A 122 16.16 21.97 -22.03
C THR A 122 15.64 22.59 -23.34
N SER A 123 15.16 21.77 -24.27
CA SER A 123 14.58 22.23 -25.54
C SER A 123 13.15 22.78 -25.40
N ASN A 124 12.66 23.39 -26.48
CA ASN A 124 11.25 23.79 -26.62
C ASN A 124 10.29 22.60 -26.69
N SER A 125 10.79 21.39 -26.96
CA SER A 125 10.01 20.14 -27.04
C SER A 125 10.10 19.30 -25.78
N TRP A 126 10.37 19.91 -24.62
CA TRP A 126 10.42 19.22 -23.32
C TRP A 126 9.15 18.40 -23.00
N THR A 127 8.00 18.83 -23.52
CA THR A 127 6.71 18.12 -23.39
C THR A 127 6.67 16.78 -24.11
N GLN A 128 7.60 16.53 -25.04
CA GLN A 128 7.73 15.26 -25.78
C GLN A 128 8.57 14.22 -25.04
N HIS A 129 9.13 14.57 -23.87
CA HIS A 129 9.89 13.61 -23.07
C HIS A 129 9.02 12.40 -22.68
N PRO A 130 9.47 11.14 -22.87
CA PRO A 130 8.64 9.95 -22.69
C PRO A 130 7.91 9.90 -21.34
N TRP A 131 8.63 10.17 -20.25
CA TRP A 131 8.04 10.21 -18.91
C TRP A 131 6.99 11.33 -18.74
N ILE A 132 7.21 12.49 -19.34
CA ILE A 132 6.27 13.63 -19.26
C ILE A 132 4.98 13.30 -20.02
N VAL A 133 5.11 12.68 -21.19
CA VAL A 133 3.97 12.19 -21.98
C VAL A 133 3.15 11.18 -21.19
N ASP A 134 3.81 10.26 -20.49
CA ASP A 134 3.13 9.29 -19.63
C ASP A 134 2.39 9.97 -18.47
N GLN A 135 3.01 10.96 -17.83
CA GLN A 135 2.34 11.73 -16.77
C GLN A 135 1.16 12.54 -17.30
N ILE A 136 1.26 13.18 -18.47
CA ILE A 136 0.16 13.92 -19.10
C ILE A 136 -1.08 13.02 -19.26
N ARG A 137 -0.88 11.76 -19.66
CA ARG A 137 -1.94 10.77 -19.90
C ARG A 137 -2.59 10.21 -18.63
N GLN A 138 -1.94 10.29 -17.48
CA GLN A 138 -2.52 9.82 -16.21
C GLN A 138 -3.59 10.80 -15.70
N GLU A 139 -4.67 10.29 -15.10
CA GLU A 139 -5.67 11.15 -14.43
C GLU A 139 -5.04 11.93 -13.26
N ASP A 140 -5.56 13.12 -12.98
CA ASP A 140 -5.08 13.95 -11.87
C ASP A 140 -5.24 13.20 -10.54
N SER A 141 -4.12 12.87 -9.89
CA SER A 141 -4.14 12.29 -8.55
C SER A 141 -4.70 13.29 -7.53
N VAL A 142 -5.52 12.79 -6.60
CA VAL A 142 -6.03 13.58 -5.47
C VAL A 142 -4.90 13.81 -4.47
N ASP A 143 -4.14 14.88 -4.69
CA ASP A 143 -3.04 15.24 -3.80
C ASP A 143 -3.55 16.06 -2.61
N LEU A 144 -3.07 15.70 -1.42
CA LEU A 144 -3.35 16.40 -0.16
C LEU A 144 -2.79 17.82 -0.21
N LEU A 145 -3.65 18.80 0.07
CA LEU A 145 -3.25 20.19 0.29
C LEU A 145 -2.30 20.26 1.49
N CYS A 146 -1.08 20.77 1.28
CA CYS A 146 -0.23 21.18 2.38
C CYS A 146 -0.70 22.55 2.88
N VAL A 147 -1.55 22.55 3.90
CA VAL A 147 -1.95 23.78 4.60
C VAL A 147 -0.79 24.23 5.49
N LYS A 148 -0.17 25.36 5.15
CA LYS A 148 0.69 26.08 6.10
C LYS A 148 -0.25 26.91 7.00
N PRO A 149 -0.08 26.90 8.33
CA PRO A 149 -0.71 27.93 9.15
C PRO A 149 -0.22 29.31 8.68
N TYR A 150 -1.16 30.24 8.50
CA TYR A 150 -0.85 31.65 8.25
C TYR A 150 0.14 32.16 9.30
N THR A 151 1.08 33.02 8.91
CA THR A 151 1.81 33.80 9.91
C THR A 151 0.85 34.79 10.58
N ASP A 152 1.13 35.21 11.81
CA ASP A 152 0.24 36.13 12.54
C ASP A 152 -0.02 37.44 11.78
N GLU A 153 0.95 37.90 10.99
CA GLU A 153 0.84 39.09 10.13
C GLU A 153 -0.07 38.85 8.92
N GLU A 154 0.01 37.68 8.29
CA GLU A 154 -0.87 37.24 7.17
C GLU A 154 -2.31 37.02 7.66
N LEU A 155 -2.47 36.51 8.89
CA LEU A 155 -3.74 36.26 9.54
C LEU A 155 -4.46 37.58 9.88
N ALA A 156 -3.71 38.58 10.37
CA ALA A 156 -4.23 39.90 10.68
C ALA A 156 -4.70 40.64 9.42
N THR A 157 -3.90 40.64 8.35
CA THR A 157 -4.30 41.25 7.06
C THR A 157 -5.46 40.52 6.41
N HIS A 158 -5.52 39.19 6.51
CA HIS A 158 -6.67 38.41 6.02
C HIS A 158 -7.96 38.73 6.78
N HIS A 159 -7.91 38.86 8.10
CA HIS A 159 -9.08 39.23 8.90
C HIS A 159 -9.59 40.64 8.60
N GLU A 160 -8.69 41.60 8.45
CA GLU A 160 -9.04 42.97 8.09
C GLU A 160 -9.67 43.04 6.70
N PHE A 161 -9.14 42.28 5.74
CA PHE A 161 -9.71 42.14 4.41
C PHE A 161 -11.10 41.48 4.42
N MET A 162 -11.27 40.37 5.14
CA MET A 162 -12.56 39.68 5.27
C MET A 162 -13.63 40.60 5.86
N LYS A 163 -13.25 41.47 6.78
CA LYS A 163 -14.15 42.48 7.37
C LYS A 163 -14.56 43.52 6.32
N ILE A 164 -13.61 44.07 5.57
CA ILE A 164 -13.88 45.07 4.51
C ILE A 164 -14.71 44.45 3.37
N GLU A 165 -14.42 43.21 2.98
CA GLU A 165 -15.15 42.49 1.93
C GLU A 165 -16.58 42.14 2.38
N PHE A 166 -16.75 41.76 3.64
CA PHE A 166 -18.08 41.55 4.24
C PHE A 166 -18.90 42.85 4.30
N GLU A 167 -18.29 43.96 4.73
CA GLU A 167 -18.94 45.28 4.75
C GLU A 167 -19.34 45.74 3.33
N ARG A 168 -18.50 45.45 2.33
CA ARG A 168 -18.79 45.74 0.92
C ARG A 168 -19.87 44.82 0.34
N LYS A 169 -19.88 43.54 0.69
CA LYS A 169 -20.92 42.57 0.28
C LYS A 169 -22.28 42.89 0.92
N MET A 170 -22.29 43.34 2.17
CA MET A 170 -23.50 43.82 2.87
C MET A 170 -24.17 45.04 2.21
N GLN A 171 -23.45 45.78 1.37
CA GLN A 171 -24.01 46.89 0.56
C GLN A 171 -24.60 46.42 -0.78
N SER A 172 -24.37 45.15 -1.18
CA SER A 172 -24.93 44.58 -2.40
C SER A 172 -26.33 44.01 -2.16
N ILE A 173 -27.32 44.53 -2.89
CA ILE A 173 -28.71 44.09 -2.82
C ILE A 173 -28.84 42.60 -3.20
N GLU A 174 -28.07 42.10 -4.16
CA GLU A 174 -28.06 40.67 -4.53
C GLU A 174 -27.50 39.78 -3.43
N PHE A 175 -26.47 40.23 -2.73
CA PHE A 175 -25.92 39.50 -1.58
C PHE A 175 -26.93 39.44 -0.44
N CYS A 176 -27.58 40.56 -0.12
CA CYS A 176 -28.64 40.62 0.89
C CYS A 176 -29.85 39.74 0.52
N ILE A 177 -30.23 39.70 -0.76
CA ILE A 177 -31.29 38.81 -1.27
C ILE A 177 -30.87 37.33 -1.16
N ASN A 178 -29.61 36.98 -1.42
CA ASN A 178 -29.11 35.61 -1.30
C ASN A 178 -28.96 35.16 0.16
N GLN A 179 -28.54 36.06 1.06
CA GLN A 179 -28.60 35.88 2.51
C GLN A 179 -30.04 35.63 3.00
N PHE A 180 -31.00 36.42 2.50
CA PHE A 180 -32.43 36.20 2.80
C PHE A 180 -32.98 34.90 2.20
N LYS A 181 -32.54 34.49 1.01
CA LYS A 181 -32.93 33.21 0.40
C LYS A 181 -32.35 32.01 1.15
N SER A 182 -31.16 32.13 1.77
CA SER A 182 -30.59 31.06 2.61
C SER A 182 -31.31 30.88 3.96
N GLN A 183 -32.10 31.87 4.41
CA GLN A 183 -32.98 31.75 5.58
C GLN A 183 -34.18 30.80 5.41
N LYS A 184 -34.41 30.22 4.22
CA LYS A 184 -35.40 29.12 4.07
C LYS A 184 -34.96 27.81 4.75
N GLY A 185 -33.74 27.74 5.27
CA GLY A 185 -33.21 26.63 6.08
C GLY A 185 -32.62 27.10 7.41
N CYS A 186 -33.30 27.98 8.15
CA CYS A 186 -32.83 28.46 9.46
C CYS A 186 -32.63 27.31 10.46
N PHE A 187 -31.38 26.86 10.62
CA PHE A 187 -30.91 26.19 11.83
C PHE A 187 -30.88 27.21 12.97
N LYS A 188 -31.56 26.92 14.08
CA LYS A 188 -31.66 27.82 15.24
C LYS A 188 -30.36 27.89 16.04
N SER A 189 -29.42 27.00 15.76
CA SER A 189 -28.11 26.96 16.42
C SER A 189 -27.06 26.24 15.57
N LEU A 190 -25.79 26.50 15.87
CA LEU A 190 -24.64 25.80 15.28
C LEU A 190 -24.69 24.28 15.48
N LEU A 191 -25.29 23.81 16.59
CA LEU A 191 -25.48 22.38 16.87
C LEU A 191 -26.48 21.75 15.89
N GLU A 192 -27.50 22.48 15.47
CA GLU A 192 -28.52 21.99 14.53
C GLU A 192 -27.96 21.92 13.10
N ALA A 193 -27.11 22.88 12.72
CA ALA A 193 -26.36 22.82 11.46
C ALA A 193 -25.38 21.64 11.44
N ASN A 194 -24.64 21.41 12.54
CA ASN A 194 -23.74 20.26 12.66
C ASN A 194 -24.51 18.93 12.64
N ALA A 195 -25.70 18.89 13.26
CA ALA A 195 -26.56 17.70 13.23
C ALA A 195 -27.08 17.41 11.81
N ASP A 196 -27.44 18.43 11.03
CA ASP A 196 -27.88 18.25 9.65
C ASP A 196 -26.72 17.79 8.75
N CYS A 197 -25.53 18.39 8.89
CA CYS A 197 -24.32 17.93 8.20
C CYS A 197 -24.00 16.47 8.55
N ALA A 198 -24.03 16.10 9.82
CA ALA A 198 -23.81 14.72 10.25
C ALA A 198 -24.88 13.77 9.69
N THR A 199 -26.14 14.22 9.62
CA THR A 199 -27.25 13.44 9.03
C THR A 199 -27.04 13.22 7.53
N TYR A 200 -26.53 14.22 6.82
CA TYR A 200 -26.17 14.11 5.41
C TYR A 200 -25.01 13.12 5.21
N ASP A 201 -23.98 13.19 6.04
CA ASP A 201 -22.84 12.26 5.99
C ASP A 201 -23.25 10.82 6.32
N VAL A 202 -24.14 10.63 7.29
CA VAL A 202 -24.73 9.32 7.61
C VAL A 202 -25.50 8.77 6.42
N LYS A 203 -26.39 9.55 5.79
CA LYS A 203 -27.13 9.10 4.59
C LYS A 203 -26.20 8.75 3.44
N ARG A 204 -25.12 9.52 3.25
CA ARG A 204 -24.09 9.24 2.25
C ARG A 204 -23.36 7.93 2.56
N ALA A 205 -23.00 7.70 3.83
CA ALA A 205 -22.35 6.46 4.27
C ALA A 205 -23.28 5.24 4.13
N GLU A 206 -24.56 5.37 4.51
CA GLU A 206 -25.58 4.33 4.36
C GLU A 206 -25.75 3.93 2.89
N LYS A 207 -25.82 4.90 1.98
CA LYS A 207 -25.85 4.63 0.53
C LYS A 207 -24.61 3.87 0.08
N ARG A 208 -23.42 4.25 0.53
CA ARG A 208 -22.18 3.55 0.18
C ARG A 208 -22.12 2.14 0.75
N ILE A 209 -22.66 1.92 1.95
CA ILE A 209 -22.78 0.58 2.55
C ILE A 209 -23.67 -0.32 1.67
N LEU A 210 -24.80 0.19 1.19
CA LEU A 210 -25.70 -0.57 0.30
C LEU A 210 -25.01 -0.95 -1.02
N GLU A 211 -24.29 -0.01 -1.64
CA GLU A 211 -23.51 -0.28 -2.86
C GLU A 211 -22.46 -1.37 -2.63
N LEU A 212 -21.71 -1.29 -1.52
CA LEU A 212 -20.71 -2.30 -1.15
C LEU A 212 -21.34 -3.67 -0.86
N GLN A 213 -22.56 -3.70 -0.29
CA GLN A 213 -23.30 -4.94 -0.08
C GLN A 213 -23.75 -5.57 -1.41
N ASP A 214 -24.11 -4.78 -2.41
CA ASP A 214 -24.40 -5.27 -3.77
C ASP A 214 -23.14 -5.80 -4.46
N GLU A 215 -22.02 -5.09 -4.36
CA GLU A 215 -20.72 -5.53 -4.86
C GLU A 215 -20.30 -6.86 -4.21
N LEU A 216 -20.42 -6.99 -2.88
CA LEU A 216 -20.15 -8.23 -2.15
C LEU A 216 -21.04 -9.38 -2.62
N ARG A 217 -22.34 -9.16 -2.81
CA ARG A 217 -23.26 -10.17 -3.35
C ARG A 217 -22.85 -10.61 -4.75
N GLY A 218 -22.37 -9.68 -5.59
CA GLY A 218 -21.81 -9.97 -6.90
C GLY A 218 -20.58 -10.87 -6.82
N GLN A 219 -19.63 -10.53 -5.96
CA GLN A 219 -18.41 -11.31 -5.75
C GLN A 219 -18.70 -12.69 -5.16
N GLU A 220 -19.62 -12.81 -4.20
CA GLU A 220 -20.05 -14.11 -3.68
C GLU A 220 -20.64 -15.01 -4.76
N LYS A 221 -21.41 -14.45 -5.69
CA LYS A 221 -21.96 -15.21 -6.82
C LYS A 221 -20.84 -15.75 -7.70
N ILE A 222 -19.85 -14.92 -8.04
CA ILE A 222 -18.66 -15.33 -8.80
C ILE A 222 -17.91 -16.44 -8.07
N ILE A 223 -17.68 -16.30 -6.76
CA ILE A 223 -17.02 -17.32 -5.94
C ILE A 223 -17.81 -18.63 -5.96
N ARG A 224 -19.14 -18.59 -5.81
CA ARG A 224 -19.99 -19.80 -5.87
C ARG A 224 -19.90 -20.47 -7.23
N GLU A 225 -19.90 -19.72 -8.31
CA GLU A 225 -19.76 -20.25 -9.68
C GLU A 225 -18.37 -20.87 -9.89
N ALA A 226 -17.31 -20.18 -9.51
CA ALA A 226 -15.94 -20.70 -9.56
C ALA A 226 -15.79 -21.97 -8.71
N THR A 227 -16.39 -22.03 -7.52
CA THR A 227 -16.37 -23.21 -6.65
C THR A 227 -17.08 -24.40 -7.29
N LYS A 228 -18.21 -24.18 -8.00
CA LYS A 228 -18.89 -25.23 -8.78
C LYS A 228 -17.98 -25.77 -9.88
N VAL A 229 -17.25 -24.89 -10.58
CA VAL A 229 -16.29 -25.28 -11.63
C VAL A 229 -15.14 -26.10 -11.03
N ILE A 230 -14.52 -25.62 -9.95
CA ILE A 230 -13.47 -26.36 -9.22
C ILE A 230 -13.97 -27.74 -8.79
N ARG A 231 -15.19 -27.83 -8.26
CA ARG A 231 -15.78 -29.11 -7.87
C ARG A 231 -15.96 -30.04 -9.07
N LYS A 232 -16.48 -29.54 -10.19
CA LYS A 232 -16.59 -30.33 -11.43
C LYS A 232 -15.23 -30.83 -11.88
N TYR A 233 -14.21 -29.98 -11.93
CA TYR A 233 -12.85 -30.36 -12.31
C TYR A 233 -12.24 -31.39 -11.36
N ARG A 234 -12.43 -31.24 -10.05
CA ARG A 234 -11.98 -32.24 -9.07
C ARG A 234 -12.73 -33.56 -9.20
N ASP A 235 -14.02 -33.52 -9.51
CA ASP A 235 -14.82 -34.72 -9.72
C ASP A 235 -14.45 -35.41 -11.04
N THR A 236 -14.18 -34.67 -12.13
CA THR A 236 -13.62 -35.24 -13.37
C THR A 236 -12.20 -35.74 -13.18
N GLU A 237 -11.35 -35.03 -12.46
CA GLU A 237 -9.99 -35.49 -12.08
C GLU A 237 -10.07 -36.78 -11.25
N ARG A 238 -10.99 -36.86 -10.29
CA ARG A 238 -11.27 -38.11 -9.56
C ARG A 238 -11.79 -39.20 -10.48
N LEU A 239 -12.67 -38.92 -11.44
CA LEU A 239 -13.18 -39.91 -12.38
C LEU A 239 -12.10 -40.38 -13.37
N LEU A 240 -11.20 -39.49 -13.79
CA LEU A 240 -10.03 -39.78 -14.61
C LEU A 240 -9.03 -40.62 -13.82
N ASN A 241 -8.76 -40.26 -12.56
CA ASN A 241 -7.87 -41.00 -11.67
C ASN A 241 -8.48 -42.33 -11.18
N ASN A 242 -9.82 -42.43 -11.07
CA ASN A 242 -10.53 -43.66 -10.74
C ASN A 242 -10.63 -44.63 -11.95
N ARG A 243 -10.18 -44.25 -13.15
CA ARG A 243 -9.98 -45.17 -14.27
C ARG A 243 -8.64 -45.91 -14.26
N LEU A 244 -7.79 -45.68 -13.25
CA LEU A 244 -6.64 -46.55 -12.95
C LEU A 244 -6.86 -47.22 -11.57
N PRO A 245 -7.44 -48.43 -11.51
CA PRO A 245 -7.29 -49.28 -10.34
C PRO A 245 -5.86 -49.82 -10.35
N GLY A 246 -4.92 -48.96 -9.95
CA GLY A 246 -3.52 -49.27 -9.80
C GLY A 246 -3.03 -48.42 -8.66
N ARG A 247 -3.14 -48.94 -7.44
CA ARG A 247 -2.27 -48.55 -6.33
C ARG A 247 -0.88 -48.47 -6.93
N GLN A 248 -0.32 -47.27 -7.15
CA GLN A 248 1.07 -47.15 -7.57
C GLN A 248 1.84 -48.02 -6.58
N GLN A 249 2.43 -49.10 -7.08
CA GLN A 249 3.17 -50.02 -6.24
C GLN A 249 4.32 -49.18 -5.70
N LYS A 250 4.20 -48.82 -4.42
CA LYS A 250 5.26 -48.13 -3.71
C LYS A 250 6.51 -48.97 -3.89
N THR A 251 7.60 -48.35 -4.29
CA THR A 251 8.88 -49.05 -4.41
C THR A 251 9.25 -49.65 -3.05
N GLU A 252 10.06 -50.71 -3.01
CA GLU A 252 10.50 -51.31 -1.75
C GLU A 252 11.17 -50.27 -0.84
N GLU A 253 11.95 -49.35 -1.43
CA GLU A 253 12.55 -48.22 -0.73
C GLU A 253 11.51 -47.28 -0.09
N GLU A 254 10.42 -46.97 -0.78
CA GLU A 254 9.34 -46.14 -0.23
C GLU A 254 8.62 -46.84 0.93
N LEU A 255 8.40 -48.15 0.83
CA LEU A 255 7.81 -48.93 1.93
C LEU A 255 8.72 -48.96 3.15
N GLU A 256 10.03 -49.09 2.96
CA GLU A 256 11.02 -49.05 4.03
C GLU A 256 11.06 -47.68 4.71
N ARG A 257 11.09 -46.60 3.93
CA ARG A 257 11.03 -45.21 4.45
C ARG A 257 9.77 -44.96 5.27
N ILE A 258 8.61 -45.45 4.81
CA ILE A 258 7.33 -45.36 5.55
C ILE A 258 7.41 -46.11 6.87
N GLU A 259 8.02 -47.30 6.89
CA GLU A 259 8.11 -48.11 8.10
C GLU A 259 9.06 -47.49 9.13
N ILE A 260 10.17 -46.89 8.67
CA ILE A 260 11.06 -46.08 9.51
C ILE A 260 10.29 -44.88 10.09
N ALA A 261 9.58 -44.12 9.27
CA ALA A 261 8.80 -42.98 9.73
C ALA A 261 7.76 -43.35 10.78
N LYS A 262 7.07 -44.49 10.63
CA LYS A 262 6.09 -44.98 11.62
C LYS A 262 6.76 -45.29 12.96
N ARG A 263 7.98 -45.82 12.97
CA ARG A 263 8.72 -46.09 14.20
C ARG A 263 9.03 -44.79 14.95
N PHE A 264 9.52 -43.77 14.25
CA PHE A 264 9.81 -42.47 14.84
C PHE A 264 8.55 -41.75 15.34
N VAL A 265 7.45 -41.82 14.59
CA VAL A 265 6.14 -41.29 15.01
C VAL A 265 5.65 -41.99 16.28
N ALA A 266 5.72 -43.32 16.33
CA ALA A 266 5.32 -44.07 17.51
C ALA A 266 6.17 -43.68 18.74
N GLN A 267 7.49 -43.59 18.56
CA GLN A 267 8.41 -43.17 19.61
C GLN A 267 8.14 -41.73 20.08
N TRP A 268 7.81 -40.83 19.16
CA TRP A 268 7.42 -39.46 19.50
C TRP A 268 6.16 -39.42 20.35
N VAL A 269 5.12 -40.18 19.99
CA VAL A 269 3.87 -40.24 20.78
C VAL A 269 4.15 -40.78 22.19
N ILE A 270 4.98 -41.82 22.32
CA ILE A 270 5.36 -42.39 23.63
C ILE A 270 6.16 -41.37 24.45
N SER A 271 7.16 -40.72 23.85
CA SER A 271 7.96 -39.68 24.51
C SER A 271 7.07 -38.53 24.98
N LEU A 272 6.13 -38.09 24.14
CA LEU A 272 5.20 -37.03 24.49
C LEU A 272 4.29 -37.41 25.66
N LYS A 273 3.79 -38.66 25.71
CA LYS A 273 3.02 -39.14 26.87
C LYS A 273 3.83 -39.07 28.16
N ASN A 274 5.08 -39.53 28.11
CA ASN A 274 5.97 -39.53 29.28
C ASN A 274 6.26 -38.10 29.75
N VAL A 275 6.56 -37.17 28.83
CA VAL A 275 6.87 -35.77 29.16
C VAL A 275 5.65 -35.01 29.69
N LEU A 276 4.46 -35.33 29.19
CA LEU A 276 3.20 -34.77 29.68
C LEU A 276 2.64 -35.47 30.92
N GLU A 277 3.25 -36.59 31.34
CA GLU A 277 2.81 -37.42 32.47
C GLU A 277 1.37 -37.93 32.29
N VAL A 278 1.03 -38.38 31.07
CA VAL A 278 -0.29 -38.93 30.71
C VAL A 278 -0.24 -40.43 30.43
N ASN A 279 -1.27 -41.17 30.86
CA ASN A 279 -1.25 -42.63 30.89
C ASN A 279 -1.78 -43.29 29.61
N ASN A 280 -2.57 -42.58 28.81
CA ASN A 280 -3.20 -43.15 27.62
C ASN A 280 -3.41 -42.13 26.49
N CYS A 281 -3.72 -42.63 25.28
CA CYS A 281 -3.97 -41.79 24.11
C CYS A 281 -5.26 -40.93 24.21
N GLY A 282 -6.16 -41.22 25.16
CA GLY A 282 -7.32 -40.39 25.44
C GLY A 282 -6.95 -39.12 26.21
N GLU A 283 -6.15 -39.27 27.26
CA GLU A 283 -5.58 -38.14 28.01
C GLU A 283 -4.67 -37.30 27.11
N LEU A 284 -3.84 -37.93 26.29
CA LEU A 284 -3.00 -37.21 25.32
C LEU A 284 -3.84 -36.41 24.31
N ALA A 285 -4.93 -37.00 23.79
CA ALA A 285 -5.85 -36.32 22.89
C ALA A 285 -6.45 -35.06 23.53
N ASN A 286 -6.85 -35.15 24.79
CA ASN A 286 -7.35 -34.02 25.57
C ASN A 286 -6.26 -32.96 25.82
N ALA A 287 -5.01 -33.40 26.06
CA ALA A 287 -3.88 -32.52 26.33
C ALA A 287 -3.52 -31.64 25.12
N ILE A 288 -3.49 -32.22 23.91
CA ILE A 288 -3.01 -31.53 22.70
C ILE A 288 -4.13 -31.13 21.72
N GLY A 289 -5.40 -31.39 22.04
CA GLY A 289 -6.53 -31.04 21.18
C GLY A 289 -6.59 -31.84 19.87
N ASN A 290 -6.37 -33.16 19.93
CA ASN A 290 -6.42 -34.06 18.77
C ASN A 290 -7.36 -35.26 19.05
N GLN A 291 -7.63 -36.11 18.06
CA GLN A 291 -8.51 -37.26 18.21
C GLN A 291 -7.78 -38.48 18.78
N ARG A 292 -8.35 -39.10 19.83
CA ARG A 292 -7.83 -40.33 20.47
C ARG A 292 -7.52 -41.44 19.47
N MET A 293 -8.42 -41.69 18.53
CA MET A 293 -8.25 -42.75 17.52
C MET A 293 -7.04 -42.51 16.62
N ILE A 294 -6.73 -41.25 16.30
CA ILE A 294 -5.62 -40.89 15.42
C ILE A 294 -4.30 -41.13 16.15
N LEU A 295 -4.18 -40.64 17.39
CA LEU A 295 -2.99 -40.84 18.22
C LEU A 295 -2.72 -42.32 18.52
N GLY A 296 -3.77 -43.10 18.77
CA GLY A 296 -3.64 -44.55 18.93
C GLY A 296 -3.15 -45.26 17.67
N ARG A 297 -3.49 -44.77 16.47
CA ARG A 297 -2.95 -45.32 15.21
C ARG A 297 -1.49 -44.95 14.98
N TRP A 298 -1.07 -43.76 15.39
CA TRP A 298 0.32 -43.31 15.32
C TRP A 298 1.21 -44.09 16.29
N GLU A 299 0.78 -44.26 17.54
CA GLU A 299 1.47 -45.06 18.54
C GLU A 299 1.65 -46.52 18.10
N ASN A 300 0.60 -47.12 17.52
CA ASN A 300 0.63 -48.53 17.11
C ASN A 300 1.18 -48.75 15.70
N LYS A 301 1.89 -47.77 15.10
CA LYS A 301 2.49 -47.85 13.76
C LYS A 301 1.49 -48.18 12.63
N LYS A 302 0.19 -47.94 12.86
CA LYS A 302 -0.90 -48.24 11.90
C LYS A 302 -1.08 -47.13 10.86
N ALA A 303 -0.68 -45.90 11.19
CA ALA A 303 -0.81 -44.75 10.29
C ALA A 303 0.31 -43.74 10.55
N LEU A 304 0.63 -42.95 9.51
CA LEU A 304 1.44 -41.75 9.63
C LEU A 304 0.55 -40.51 9.78
N PRO A 305 1.02 -39.47 10.49
CA PRO A 305 0.38 -38.16 10.47
C PRO A 305 0.55 -37.49 9.11
N THR A 306 -0.36 -36.60 8.74
CA THR A 306 -0.12 -35.66 7.64
C THR A 306 0.65 -34.45 8.14
N ILE A 307 1.43 -33.79 7.28
CA ILE A 307 2.15 -32.54 7.61
C ILE A 307 1.18 -31.48 8.16
N SER A 308 0.00 -31.35 7.53
CA SER A 308 -1.06 -30.46 7.98
C SER A 308 -1.53 -30.77 9.41
N SER A 309 -1.67 -32.06 9.76
CA SER A 309 -2.07 -32.46 11.10
C SER A 309 -1.00 -32.13 12.16
N LEU A 310 0.29 -32.33 11.85
CA LEU A 310 1.40 -31.98 12.75
C LEU A 310 1.51 -30.47 12.97
N ARG A 311 1.39 -29.68 11.89
CA ARG A 311 1.42 -28.21 11.97
C ARG A 311 0.21 -27.63 12.70
N ALA A 312 -0.94 -28.28 12.62
CA ALA A 312 -2.13 -27.87 13.36
C ALA A 312 -1.95 -28.09 14.87
N ILE A 313 -1.46 -29.26 15.28
CA ILE A 313 -1.29 -29.58 16.70
C ILE A 313 -0.08 -28.88 17.34
N SER A 314 0.95 -28.52 16.57
CA SER A 314 2.18 -27.91 17.11
C SER A 314 1.91 -26.60 17.86
N LYS A 315 0.92 -25.83 17.40
CA LYS A 315 0.53 -24.53 17.98
C LYS A 315 -0.46 -24.65 19.13
N ASN A 316 -0.98 -25.85 19.40
CA ASN A 316 -1.95 -26.04 20.47
C ASN A 316 -1.29 -25.85 21.84
N THR A 317 -1.96 -25.07 22.69
CA THR A 317 -1.62 -24.97 24.10
C THR A 317 -1.99 -26.26 24.82
N ILE A 318 -1.11 -26.70 25.72
CA ILE A 318 -1.35 -27.90 26.51
C ILE A 318 -2.46 -27.64 27.53
N LYS A 319 -3.54 -28.41 27.42
CA LYS A 319 -4.72 -28.27 28.29
C LYS A 319 -4.73 -29.22 29.47
N PHE A 320 -3.89 -30.25 29.45
CA PHE A 320 -3.90 -31.34 30.43
C PHE A 320 -2.50 -31.94 30.60
N GLY A 321 -2.19 -32.47 31.79
CA GLY A 321 -0.87 -33.01 32.15
C GLY A 321 0.06 -31.97 32.78
N LYS A 322 1.37 -32.28 32.78
CA LYS A 322 2.42 -31.49 33.46
C LYS A 322 2.42 -29.99 33.19
N TYR A 323 2.11 -29.60 31.96
CA TYR A 323 2.12 -28.19 31.50
C TYR A 323 0.71 -27.57 31.42
N ALA A 324 -0.27 -28.14 32.13
CA ALA A 324 -1.60 -27.54 32.20
C ALA A 324 -1.56 -26.19 32.93
N GLY A 325 -2.15 -25.16 32.32
CA GLY A 325 -2.24 -23.82 32.91
C GLY A 325 -1.01 -22.92 32.71
N THR A 326 0.08 -23.42 32.12
CA THR A 326 1.32 -22.65 31.88
C THR A 326 1.36 -21.93 30.53
N ASN A 327 0.30 -22.05 29.71
CA ASN A 327 0.25 -21.57 28.32
C ASN A 327 1.37 -22.11 27.40
N THR A 328 2.06 -23.18 27.82
CA THR A 328 3.10 -23.84 27.02
C THR A 328 2.48 -24.46 25.77
N LYS A 329 3.11 -24.24 24.62
CA LYS A 329 2.69 -24.80 23.34
C LYS A 329 3.40 -26.11 23.06
N LEU A 330 2.79 -26.99 22.26
CA LEU A 330 3.35 -28.31 21.97
C LEU A 330 4.76 -28.26 21.35
N TYR A 331 5.06 -27.28 20.50
CA TYR A 331 6.40 -27.14 19.90
C TYR A 331 7.51 -26.79 20.92
N GLU A 332 7.15 -26.30 22.11
CA GLU A 332 8.09 -25.92 23.17
C GLU A 332 8.50 -27.13 24.02
N ILE A 333 7.80 -28.25 23.85
CA ILE A 333 8.02 -29.48 24.62
C ILE A 333 9.15 -30.28 24.00
N GLN A 334 10.16 -30.55 24.82
CA GLN A 334 11.28 -31.39 24.43
C GLN A 334 10.86 -32.87 24.44
N THR A 335 10.63 -33.41 23.25
CA THR A 335 10.36 -34.84 23.01
C THR A 335 11.52 -35.50 22.26
N THR A 336 11.56 -36.83 22.27
CA THR A 336 12.52 -37.62 21.50
C THR A 336 11.77 -38.59 20.58
N PRO A 337 11.80 -38.40 19.24
CA PRO A 337 12.44 -37.30 18.50
C PRO A 337 11.76 -35.93 18.77
N SER A 338 12.39 -34.82 18.38
CA SER A 338 11.73 -33.51 18.46
C SER A 338 10.61 -33.40 17.42
N LEU A 339 9.62 -32.53 17.67
CA LEU A 339 8.54 -32.30 16.72
C LEU A 339 9.04 -31.75 15.37
N SER A 340 10.09 -30.92 15.38
CA SER A 340 10.72 -30.40 14.15
C SER A 340 11.34 -31.53 13.31
N ASN A 341 12.07 -32.46 13.95
CA ASN A 341 12.65 -33.61 13.28
C ASN A 341 11.55 -34.53 12.72
N LEU A 342 10.44 -34.67 13.44
CA LEU A 342 9.28 -35.43 12.98
C LEU A 342 8.65 -34.81 11.72
N VAL A 343 8.47 -33.49 11.69
CA VAL A 343 7.93 -32.80 10.50
C VAL A 343 8.84 -33.01 9.29
N ASN A 344 10.16 -32.83 9.45
CA ASN A 344 11.12 -33.04 8.37
C ASN A 344 11.10 -34.50 7.86
N LEU A 345 11.00 -35.48 8.76
CA LEU A 345 10.91 -36.89 8.39
C LEU A 345 9.63 -37.20 7.59
N ILE A 346 8.51 -36.59 7.96
CA ILE A 346 7.22 -36.78 7.27
C ILE A 346 7.17 -36.00 5.95
N GLU A 347 7.94 -34.91 5.79
CA GLU A 347 8.11 -34.22 4.51
C GLU A 347 8.99 -35.01 3.53
N PHE A 348 9.89 -35.85 4.04
CA PHE A 348 10.79 -36.70 3.24
C PHE A 348 10.13 -37.99 2.74
N VAL A 349 9.06 -38.45 3.38
CA VAL A 349 8.31 -39.68 3.06
C VAL A 349 7.03 -39.35 2.31
#